data_AF-A0A963AJH5-F1
#
_entry.id   AF-A0A963AJH5-F1
#
_cell.length_a   1.000
_cell.length_b   1.000
_cell.length_c   1.000
_cell.angle_alpha   90.00
_cell.angle_beta   90.00
_cell.angle_gamma   90.00
#
_symmetry.space_group_name_H-M   'P 1'
#
loop_
_entity.id
_entity.type
_entity.pdbx_description
1 polymer ?
#
loop_
_entity_poly.entity_id
_entity_poly.type
_entity_poly.pdbx_seq_one_letter_code
_entity_poly.pdbx_strand_id
1 'polypeptide(L)'
;MPKNLIKTLKKSPLFKEFSKKQLEQVVAHLKPGILTLKPGDVLYQRGEDARCCWLIQSGNLTVRRLSLRTPFRHMIYHEGSVTGIQGLVSPGTPRSVTMIAEDDVELIEVTREGLGKLDKSTQIQLWKNVSSLLLRKLLTCLSRESLDP
;
A
#
# COMPACT_ATOMS: atom_id res chain seq x y z
N MET A 1 -1.20 -4.75 -21.84
CA MET A 1 -1.07 -4.76 -20.36
C MET A 1 -0.74 -3.41 -19.68
N PRO A 2 -0.07 -2.40 -20.28
CA PRO A 2 0.26 -1.14 -19.57
C PRO A 2 -0.92 -0.19 -19.26
N LYS A 3 -1.99 -0.20 -20.06
CA LYS A 3 -3.07 0.80 -19.98
C LYS A 3 -3.93 0.70 -18.70
N ASN A 4 -4.10 -0.51 -18.13
CA ASN A 4 -4.90 -0.69 -16.92
C ASN A 4 -4.14 -0.20 -15.67
N LEU A 5 -2.83 -0.43 -15.62
CA LEU A 5 -1.97 -0.02 -14.51
C LEU A 5 -2.00 1.49 -14.26
N ILE A 6 -1.91 2.32 -15.30
CA ILE A 6 -1.98 3.78 -15.15
C ILE A 6 -3.30 4.23 -14.51
N LYS A 7 -4.42 3.55 -14.82
CA LYS A 7 -5.73 3.85 -14.23
C LYS A 7 -5.71 3.55 -12.72
N THR A 8 -5.16 2.42 -12.32
CA THR A 8 -5.02 2.05 -10.90
C THR A 8 -4.09 3.00 -10.15
N LEU A 9 -2.94 3.36 -10.74
CA LEU A 9 -2.00 4.32 -10.16
C LEU A 9 -2.70 5.66 -9.89
N LYS A 10 -3.52 6.16 -10.82
CA LYS A 10 -4.28 7.41 -10.66
C LYS A 10 -5.32 7.37 -9.53
N LYS A 11 -5.90 6.21 -9.25
CA LYS A 11 -6.83 6.04 -8.12
C LYS A 11 -6.10 6.04 -6.78
N SER A 12 -4.81 5.74 -6.78
CA SER A 12 -4.05 5.60 -5.55
C SER A 12 -3.62 6.94 -4.96
N PRO A 13 -3.83 7.17 -3.66
CA PRO A 13 -3.30 8.35 -2.98
C PRO A 13 -1.75 8.42 -3.02
N LEU A 14 -1.06 7.29 -3.23
CA LEU A 14 0.40 7.25 -3.33
C LEU A 14 0.92 8.00 -4.56
N PHE A 15 0.16 8.01 -5.65
CA PHE A 15 0.51 8.68 -6.91
C PHE A 15 -0.38 9.90 -7.19
N LYS A 16 -1.00 10.45 -6.13
CA LYS A 16 -1.81 11.68 -6.21
C LYS A 16 -0.98 12.81 -6.83
N GLU A 17 -1.59 13.60 -7.70
CA GLU A 17 -0.98 14.75 -8.38
C GLU A 17 0.20 14.40 -9.32
N PHE A 18 0.44 13.11 -9.61
CA PHE A 18 1.42 12.75 -10.62
C PHE A 18 0.92 13.14 -12.01
N SER A 19 1.77 13.82 -12.77
CA SER A 19 1.54 14.07 -14.20
C SER A 19 1.58 12.78 -15.00
N LYS A 20 1.07 12.81 -16.24
CA LYS A 20 1.12 11.65 -17.15
C LYS A 20 2.55 11.13 -17.33
N LYS A 21 3.53 12.02 -17.52
CA LYS A 21 4.94 11.67 -17.68
C LYS A 21 5.50 10.96 -16.44
N GLN A 22 5.14 11.42 -15.25
CA GLN A 22 5.56 10.79 -13.99
C GLN A 22 4.94 9.40 -13.81
N LEU A 23 3.66 9.23 -14.17
CA LEU A 23 3.02 7.91 -14.15
C LEU A 23 3.66 6.94 -15.17
N GLU A 24 4.04 7.43 -16.34
CA GLU A 24 4.76 6.63 -17.35
C GLU A 24 6.14 6.20 -16.84
N GLN A 25 6.87 7.08 -16.14
CA GLN A 25 8.12 6.72 -15.46
C GLN A 25 7.90 5.66 -14.39
N VAL A 26 6.86 5.80 -13.57
CA VAL A 26 6.47 4.80 -12.56
C VAL A 26 6.27 3.45 -13.23
N VAL A 27 5.46 3.36 -14.30
CA VAL A 27 5.25 2.11 -15.04
C VAL A 27 6.55 1.54 -15.64
N ALA A 28 7.40 2.40 -16.21
CA ALA A 28 8.66 1.98 -16.84
C ALA A 28 9.68 1.42 -15.84
N HIS A 29 9.75 1.99 -14.64
CA HIS A 29 10.80 1.70 -13.67
C HIS A 29 10.41 0.74 -12.56
N LEU A 30 9.12 0.65 -12.23
CA LEU A 30 8.66 -0.29 -11.22
C LEU A 30 8.82 -1.74 -11.64
N LYS A 31 8.75 -2.05 -12.94
CA LYS A 31 8.65 -3.44 -13.46
C LYS A 31 7.84 -4.32 -12.49
N PRO A 32 6.64 -3.87 -12.09
CA PRO A 32 6.03 -4.37 -10.86
C PRO A 32 5.73 -5.86 -10.99
N GLY A 33 6.08 -6.62 -9.95
CA GLY A 33 5.52 -7.95 -9.78
C GLY A 33 4.00 -7.83 -9.65
N ILE A 34 3.26 -8.61 -10.45
CA ILE A 34 1.83 -8.80 -10.24
C ILE A 34 1.68 -10.01 -9.33
N LEU A 35 0.98 -9.82 -8.22
CA LEU A 35 0.62 -10.91 -7.31
C LEU A 35 -0.89 -11.07 -7.32
N THR A 36 -1.34 -12.30 -7.59
CA THR A 36 -2.75 -12.69 -7.51
C THR A 36 -2.96 -13.57 -6.29
N LEU A 37 -4.00 -13.28 -5.51
CA LEU A 37 -4.38 -14.03 -4.31
C LEU A 37 -5.81 -14.52 -4.41
N LYS A 38 -6.08 -15.69 -3.83
CA LYS A 38 -7.41 -16.26 -3.64
C LYS A 38 -7.99 -15.88 -2.28
N PRO A 39 -9.32 -15.98 -2.08
CA PRO A 39 -9.95 -15.73 -0.78
C PRO A 39 -9.27 -16.55 0.32
N GLY A 40 -8.87 -15.90 1.41
CA GLY A 40 -8.17 -16.52 2.53
C GLY A 40 -6.64 -16.53 2.43
N ASP A 41 -6.07 -16.24 1.26
CA ASP A 41 -4.61 -16.16 1.10
C ASP A 41 -4.02 -14.99 1.91
N VAL A 42 -2.85 -15.23 2.48
CA VAL A 42 -2.13 -14.22 3.27
C VAL A 42 -1.14 -13.48 2.37
N LEU A 43 -1.30 -12.15 2.25
CA LEU A 43 -0.36 -11.30 1.52
C LEU A 43 0.97 -11.15 2.26
N TYR A 44 0.91 -10.90 3.56
CA TYR A 44 2.07 -10.91 4.46
C TYR A 44 1.60 -11.12 5.90
N GLN A 45 2.48 -11.69 6.72
CA GLN A 45 2.22 -11.95 8.13
C GLN A 45 2.87 -10.90 9.03
N ARG A 46 2.25 -10.64 10.18
CA ARG A 46 2.87 -9.85 11.24
C ARG A 46 4.21 -10.50 11.63
N GLY A 47 5.24 -9.67 11.75
CA GLY A 47 6.60 -10.11 12.11
C GLY A 47 7.52 -10.32 10.92
N GLU A 48 6.99 -10.52 9.71
CA GLU A 48 7.82 -10.67 8.50
C GLU A 48 8.55 -9.37 8.14
N ASP A 49 9.71 -9.46 7.49
CA ASP A 49 10.45 -8.29 7.02
C ASP A 49 9.67 -7.51 5.95
N ALA A 50 9.42 -6.22 6.19
CA ALA A 50 8.82 -5.35 5.20
C ALA A 50 9.86 -4.79 4.23
N ARG A 51 9.80 -5.16 2.95
CA ARG A 51 10.73 -4.66 1.89
C ARG A 51 10.04 -3.93 0.74
N CYS A 52 8.71 -3.99 0.68
CA CYS A 52 7.88 -3.38 -0.34
C CYS A 52 6.52 -2.96 0.23
N CYS A 53 5.77 -2.19 -0.55
CA CYS A 53 4.35 -1.97 -0.34
C CYS A 53 3.54 -2.51 -1.52
N TRP A 54 2.25 -2.68 -1.32
CA TRP A 54 1.35 -3.26 -2.32
C TRP A 54 0.22 -2.30 -2.64
N LEU A 55 0.00 -2.08 -3.94
CA LEU A 55 -1.15 -1.34 -4.46
C LEU A 55 -2.20 -2.34 -4.93
N ILE A 56 -3.43 -2.19 -4.46
CA ILE A 56 -4.55 -3.06 -4.84
C ILE A 56 -5.06 -2.66 -6.23
N GLN A 57 -4.91 -3.56 -7.20
CA GLN A 57 -5.42 -3.41 -8.56
C GLN A 57 -6.88 -3.85 -8.69
N SER A 58 -7.27 -4.90 -7.97
CA SER A 58 -8.65 -5.36 -7.85
C SER A 58 -8.82 -6.20 -6.58
N GLY A 59 -10.08 -6.38 -6.16
CA GLY A 59 -10.43 -7.13 -4.95
C GLY A 59 -10.26 -6.33 -3.66
N ASN A 60 -10.34 -7.04 -2.54
CA ASN A 60 -10.38 -6.52 -1.19
C ASN A 60 -9.42 -7.27 -0.25
N LEU A 61 -8.67 -6.52 0.54
CA LEU A 61 -7.82 -7.07 1.60
C LEU A 61 -8.33 -6.65 2.98
N THR A 62 -8.17 -7.51 3.97
CA THR A 62 -8.50 -7.25 5.38
C THR A 62 -7.29 -7.33 6.31
N VAL A 63 -7.27 -6.49 7.32
CA VAL A 63 -6.28 -6.54 8.41
C VAL A 63 -6.74 -7.54 9.46
N ARG A 64 -5.91 -8.53 9.77
CA ARG A 64 -6.09 -9.37 10.97
C ARG A 64 -5.21 -8.83 12.09
N ARG A 65 -5.84 -8.19 13.09
CA ARG A 65 -5.19 -7.83 14.36
C ARG A 65 -5.78 -8.71 15.47
N LEU A 66 -4.96 -9.57 16.06
CA LEU A 66 -5.31 -10.28 17.30
C LEU A 66 -5.39 -9.23 18.42
N SER A 67 -6.59 -8.99 18.94
CA SER A 67 -6.84 -8.21 20.15
C SER A 67 -7.61 -9.09 21.12
N LEU A 68 -7.16 -9.13 22.38
CA LEU A 68 -7.76 -9.92 23.45
C LEU A 68 -9.13 -9.38 23.90
N ARG A 69 -9.45 -8.11 23.59
CA ARG A 69 -10.71 -7.44 23.98
C ARG A 69 -11.72 -7.32 22.84
N THR A 70 -11.25 -7.34 21.59
CA THR A 70 -12.07 -7.21 20.38
C THR A 70 -11.41 -8.05 19.29
N PRO A 71 -11.84 -9.29 19.08
CA PRO A 71 -11.26 -10.11 18.04
C PRO A 71 -11.61 -9.42 16.71
N PHE A 72 -10.59 -9.01 15.95
CA PHE A 72 -10.68 -8.41 14.62
C PHE A 72 -11.17 -6.95 14.56
N ARG A 73 -10.23 -6.00 14.47
CA ARG A 73 -10.51 -4.73 13.78
C ARG A 73 -10.53 -5.01 12.27
N HIS A 74 -11.72 -5.19 11.71
CA HIS A 74 -11.95 -5.40 10.27
C HIS A 74 -11.73 -4.07 9.54
N MET A 75 -10.48 -3.80 9.14
CA MET A 75 -10.19 -2.67 8.26
C MET A 75 -10.01 -3.20 6.84
N ILE A 76 -10.97 -2.89 5.98
CA ILE A 76 -10.99 -3.33 4.58
C ILE A 76 -10.23 -2.31 3.73
N TYR A 77 -9.37 -2.81 2.85
CA TYR A 77 -8.66 -2.05 1.83
C TYR A 77 -9.21 -2.46 0.46
N HIS A 78 -9.67 -1.48 -0.30
CA HIS A 78 -10.28 -1.68 -1.62
C HIS A 78 -9.31 -1.30 -2.75
N GLU A 79 -9.72 -1.55 -4.00
CA GLU A 79 -9.02 -1.07 -5.21
C GLU A 79 -8.46 0.36 -5.06
N GLY A 80 -7.21 0.56 -5.46
CA GLY A 80 -6.48 1.84 -5.37
C GLY A 80 -5.84 2.09 -4.01
N SER A 81 -6.24 1.37 -2.97
CA SER A 81 -5.61 1.47 -1.64
C SER A 81 -4.18 0.92 -1.67
N VAL A 82 -3.35 1.43 -0.75
CA VAL A 82 -1.98 0.97 -0.56
C VAL A 82 -1.78 0.45 0.86
N THR A 83 -1.21 -0.74 0.95
CA THR A 83 -0.84 -1.37 2.22
C THR A 83 0.66 -1.65 2.29
N GLY A 84 1.20 -1.81 3.50
CA GLY A 84 2.61 -2.10 3.69
C GLY A 84 3.58 -0.94 3.40
N ILE A 85 3.12 0.32 3.40
CA ILE A 85 3.93 1.52 3.12
C ILE A 85 5.23 1.57 3.95
N GLN A 86 5.23 1.03 5.17
CA GLN A 86 6.42 0.92 6.02
C GLN A 86 7.61 0.26 5.31
N GLY A 87 7.37 -0.70 4.40
CA GLY A 87 8.42 -1.38 3.65
C GLY A 87 9.16 -0.48 2.67
N LEU A 88 8.58 0.68 2.31
CA LEU A 88 9.26 1.73 1.56
C LEU A 88 10.03 2.70 2.46
N VAL A 89 9.47 3.05 3.62
CA VAL A 89 10.01 4.08 4.52
C VAL A 89 11.14 3.54 5.39
N SER A 90 10.96 2.35 5.94
CA SER A 90 11.92 1.68 6.82
C SER A 90 12.05 0.22 6.41
N PRO A 91 12.75 -0.07 5.30
CA PRO A 91 12.93 -1.44 4.82
C PRO A 91 13.59 -2.32 5.88
N GLY A 92 13.15 -3.58 5.99
CA GLY A 92 13.63 -4.54 6.98
C GLY A 92 12.94 -4.44 8.34
N THR A 93 12.00 -3.50 8.52
CA THR A 93 11.19 -3.48 9.76
C THR A 93 10.09 -4.55 9.73
N PRO A 94 9.80 -5.21 10.87
CA PRO A 94 8.74 -6.22 10.92
C PRO A 94 7.35 -5.67 10.56
N ARG A 95 6.56 -6.40 9.77
CA ARG A 95 5.16 -6.11 9.47
C ARG A 95 4.37 -6.01 10.77
N SER A 96 3.63 -4.91 10.96
CA SER A 96 2.86 -4.70 12.20
C SER A 96 1.56 -5.50 12.28
N VAL A 97 1.08 -6.00 11.13
CA VAL A 97 -0.21 -6.70 10.99
C VAL A 97 -0.10 -7.82 9.95
N THR A 98 -1.04 -8.76 10.00
CA THR A 98 -1.25 -9.75 8.95
C THR A 98 -2.33 -9.24 7.99
N MET A 99 -2.07 -9.31 6.67
CA MET A 99 -3.04 -8.95 5.63
C MET A 99 -3.52 -10.19 4.90
N ILE A 100 -4.84 -10.29 4.69
CA ILE A 100 -5.50 -11.45 4.10
C ILE A 100 -6.42 -11.00 2.98
N ALA A 101 -6.52 -11.77 1.90
CA ALA A 101 -7.48 -11.55 0.84
C ALA A 101 -8.88 -12.00 1.26
N GLU A 102 -9.88 -11.14 1.07
CA GLU A 102 -11.30 -11.46 1.30
C GLU A 102 -11.94 -12.10 0.06
N ASP A 103 -11.48 -11.71 -1.13
CA ASP A 103 -11.92 -12.19 -2.42
C ASP A 103 -10.72 -12.45 -3.36
N ASP A 104 -10.96 -12.66 -4.66
CA ASP A 104 -9.90 -12.71 -5.67
C ASP A 104 -9.23 -11.33 -5.80
N VAL A 105 -7.95 -11.25 -5.42
CA VAL A 105 -7.20 -9.99 -5.33
C VAL A 105 -6.05 -9.96 -6.33
N GLU A 106 -5.89 -8.84 -7.04
CA GLU A 106 -4.70 -8.56 -7.86
C GLU A 106 -3.96 -7.37 -7.27
N LEU A 107 -2.64 -7.51 -7.10
CA LEU A 107 -1.77 -6.55 -6.45
C LEU A 107 -0.58 -6.20 -7.32
N ILE A 108 -0.16 -4.94 -7.23
CA ILE A 108 1.03 -4.41 -7.86
C ILE A 108 2.07 -4.21 -6.77
N GLU A 109 3.21 -4.89 -6.89
CA GLU A 109 4.34 -4.67 -5.99
C GLU A 109 4.99 -3.32 -6.27
N VAL A 110 5.23 -2.56 -5.20
CA VAL A 110 5.97 -1.31 -5.25
C VAL A 110 7.19 -1.42 -4.35
N THR A 111 8.37 -1.40 -4.96
CA THR A 111 9.67 -1.57 -4.27
C THR A 111 10.43 -0.25 -4.19
N ARG A 112 11.26 -0.09 -3.16
CA ARG A 112 12.11 1.09 -3.01
C ARG A 112 13.13 1.21 -4.15
N GLU A 113 13.63 0.08 -4.66
CA GLU A 113 14.55 0.05 -5.79
C GLU A 113 13.90 0.60 -7.07
N GLY A 114 12.68 0.16 -7.40
CA GLY A 114 11.94 0.65 -8.57
C GLY A 114 11.67 2.15 -8.48
N LEU A 115 11.30 2.63 -7.29
CA LEU A 115 11.07 4.06 -7.03
C LEU A 115 12.35 4.90 -7.06
N GLY A 116 13.50 4.32 -6.67
CA GLY A 116 14.79 4.99 -6.72
C GLY A 116 15.29 5.30 -8.14
N LYS A 117 14.71 4.66 -9.16
CA LYS A 117 15.02 4.88 -10.58
C LYS A 117 14.21 6.04 -11.20
N LEU A 118 13.24 6.60 -10.47
CA LEU A 118 12.47 7.75 -10.92
C LEU A 118 13.33 9.01 -10.91
N ASP A 119 12.97 10.03 -11.69
CA ASP A 119 13.67 11.31 -11.61
C ASP A 119 13.43 12.02 -10.26
N LYS A 120 14.31 12.98 -9.93
CA LYS A 120 14.27 13.69 -8.64
C LYS A 120 12.92 14.34 -8.37
N SER A 121 12.31 14.96 -9.38
CA SER A 121 11.03 15.66 -9.22
C SER A 121 9.90 14.69 -8.87
N THR A 122 9.92 13.51 -9.48
CA THR A 122 8.96 12.43 -9.25
C THR A 122 9.17 11.80 -7.89
N GLN A 123 10.42 11.59 -7.47
CA GLN A 123 10.72 11.11 -6.12
C GLN A 123 10.25 12.10 -5.05
N ILE A 124 10.46 13.40 -5.24
CA ILE A 124 9.98 14.43 -4.29
C ILE A 124 8.46 14.37 -4.14
N GLN A 125 7.72 14.33 -5.25
CA GLN A 125 6.26 14.24 -5.21
C GLN A 125 5.80 12.92 -4.57
N LEU A 126 6.48 11.80 -4.85
CA LEU A 126 6.21 10.51 -4.22
C LEU A 126 6.33 10.60 -2.69
N TRP A 127 7.45 11.11 -2.19
CA TRP A 127 7.69 11.18 -0.75
C TRP A 127 6.76 12.18 -0.07
N LYS A 128 6.36 13.27 -0.73
CA LYS A 128 5.28 14.16 -0.27
C LYS A 128 3.96 13.39 -0.09
N ASN A 129 3.61 12.52 -1.05
CA ASN A 129 2.41 11.70 -0.97
C ASN A 129 2.49 10.64 0.13
N VAL A 130 3.64 9.97 0.29
CA VAL A 130 3.90 9.02 1.39
C VAL A 130 3.74 9.70 2.75
N SER A 131 4.37 10.87 2.96
CA SER A 131 4.24 11.62 4.20
C SER A 131 2.79 12.03 4.48
N SER A 132 2.08 12.53 3.46
CA SER A 132 0.66 12.90 3.59
C SER A 132 -0.21 11.70 3.97
N LEU A 133 0.05 10.53 3.38
CA LEU A 133 -0.66 9.30 3.68
C LEU A 133 -0.44 8.85 5.13
N LEU A 134 0.81 8.86 5.59
CA LEU A 134 1.15 8.45 6.96
C LEU A 134 0.59 9.43 8.00
N LEU A 135 0.68 10.74 7.74
CA LEU A 135 0.09 11.77 8.61
C LEU A 135 -1.43 11.59 8.73
N ARG A 136 -2.14 11.35 7.61
CA ARG A 136 -3.59 11.08 7.66
C ARG A 136 -3.92 9.83 8.47
N LYS A 137 -3.14 8.74 8.32
CA LYS A 137 -3.33 7.51 9.10
C LYS A 137 -3.08 7.76 10.59
N LEU A 138 -2.05 8.52 10.94
CA LEU A 138 -1.74 8.90 12.32
C LEU A 138 -2.87 9.73 12.93
N LEU A 139 -3.33 10.78 12.23
CA LEU A 139 -4.45 11.62 12.67
C LEU A 139 -5.73 10.81 12.89
N THR A 140 -6.02 9.85 12.00
CA THR A 140 -7.19 8.95 12.14
C THR A 140 -7.06 8.02 13.34
N CYS A 141 -5.83 7.61 13.70
CA CYS A 141 -5.59 6.81 14.90
C CYS A 141 -5.85 7.64 16.16
N LEU A 142 -5.26 8.84 16.22
CA LEU A 142 -5.41 9.75 17.36
C LEU A 142 -6.86 10.17 17.60
N SER A 143 -7.61 10.49 16.53
CA SER A 143 -9.02 10.87 16.66
C SER A 143 -9.92 9.74 17.16
N ARG A 144 -9.52 8.48 16.93
CA ARG A 144 -10.28 7.31 17.39
C ARG A 144 -9.97 6.99 18.84
N GLU A 145 -8.72 7.13 19.27
CA GLU A 145 -8.31 6.96 20.67
C GLU A 145 -8.89 8.04 21.58
N SER A 146 -9.09 9.26 21.08
CA SER A 146 -9.73 10.34 21.86
C SER A 146 -11.26 10.18 22.05
N LEU A 147 -11.89 9.21 21.38
CA LEU A 147 -13.34 8.96 21.44
C LEU A 147 -13.69 7.66 22.20
N ASP A 148 -12.68 6.91 22.65
CA ASP A 148 -12.86 5.77 23.55
C ASP A 148 -12.69 6.29 25.00
N PRO A 149 -13.77 6.37 25.82
CA PRO A 149 -13.71 6.87 27.20
C PRO A 149 -12.98 5.92 28.17
#